data_AF-A0A7K0DKJ6-F1
#
_entry.id   AF-A0A7K0DKJ6-F1
#
_cell.length_a   1.000
_cell.length_b   1.000
_cell.length_c   1.000
_cell.angle_alpha   90.00
_cell.angle_beta   90.00
_cell.angle_gamma   90.00
#
_symmetry.space_group_name_H-M   'P 1'
#
loop_
_entity.id
_entity.type
_entity.pdbx_description
1 polymer ?
#
loop_
_entity_poly.entity_id
_entity_poly.type
_entity_poly.pdbx_seq_one_letter_code
_entity_poly.pdbx_strand_id
1 'polypeptide(L)'
;MTGSGSSRRSGRVASIAIACTVTGMLLNACSTGHHRSPNLSPAPQPTTPTQPAKQYPPITSTWNMVTPSSGPAQEAAQFAAETEVASDLYTLANDYSPDLMRRYNERVVGTYIWSENSWHAAQTSRPGTGGTLWRVIDSIQIDSGFRVTLCDFDSPGLYDIIDGTPVHAPNDKKSLSAEWVTVSRTTKPSALDTRDASTPRLLVTEIQSAVGNQVPGTLCDQYAPEPFIRQPPEPVQSGQK
;
A
#
# COMPACT_ATOMS: atom_id res chain seq x y z
N MET A 1 46.91 4.35 28.03
CA MET A 1 46.32 5.61 28.53
C MET A 1 45.16 5.98 27.63
N THR A 2 43.97 6.10 28.24
CA THR A 2 42.76 6.86 27.82
C THR A 2 42.28 6.74 26.35
N GLY A 3 41.09 6.25 26.00
CA GLY A 3 39.87 5.98 26.75
C GLY A 3 38.65 6.69 26.13
N SER A 4 37.54 5.95 26.03
CA SER A 4 36.14 6.40 25.86
C SER A 4 35.67 6.83 24.45
N GLY A 5 34.46 6.49 23.96
CA GLY A 5 33.29 6.02 24.68
C GLY A 5 32.24 5.33 23.80
N SER A 6 31.62 4.34 24.43
CA SER A 6 30.42 3.60 24.02
C SER A 6 29.15 4.41 24.35
N SER A 7 28.13 4.34 23.49
CA SER A 7 26.75 4.66 23.89
C SER A 7 25.76 3.76 23.15
N ARG A 8 25.32 2.71 23.85
CA ARG A 8 24.06 1.99 23.61
C ARG A 8 22.94 2.69 24.37
N ARG A 9 21.80 2.93 23.73
CA ARG A 9 20.46 3.07 24.35
C ARG A 9 19.46 2.44 23.36
N SER A 10 18.84 1.27 23.59
CA SER A 10 17.87 0.87 24.62
C SER A 10 16.72 1.88 24.79
N GLY A 11 15.71 1.77 23.93
CA GLY A 11 14.36 2.28 24.19
C GLY A 11 13.49 1.16 24.76
N ARG A 12 13.26 1.19 26.08
CA ARG A 12 12.26 0.37 26.77
C ARG A 12 10.89 1.03 26.60
N VAL A 13 9.90 0.30 26.12
CA VAL A 13 8.49 0.71 26.19
C VAL A 13 7.97 0.29 27.57
N ALA A 14 7.53 1.27 28.36
CA ALA A 14 6.93 1.05 29.66
C ALA A 14 5.43 0.78 29.49
N SER A 15 4.99 -0.42 29.86
CA SER A 15 3.58 -0.78 30.00
C SER A 15 3.00 -0.13 31.24
N ILE A 16 2.00 0.73 31.08
CA ILE A 16 1.18 1.24 32.19
C ILE A 16 -0.14 0.48 32.15
N ALA A 17 -0.34 -0.41 33.13
CA ALA A 17 -1.61 -1.08 33.39
C ALA A 17 -2.50 -0.14 34.21
N ILE A 18 -3.65 0.25 33.65
CA ILE A 18 -4.71 0.96 34.39
C ILE A 18 -5.74 -0.08 34.81
N ALA A 19 -5.74 -0.38 36.11
CA ALA A 19 -6.80 -1.15 36.76
C ALA A 19 -7.97 -0.20 37.07
N CYS A 20 -9.13 -0.41 36.43
CA CYS A 20 -10.38 0.22 36.83
C CYS A 20 -11.24 -0.81 37.57
N THR A 21 -11.31 -0.62 38.88
CA THR A 21 -12.29 -1.22 39.79
C THR A 21 -13.67 -0.61 39.52
N VAL A 22 -14.67 -1.44 39.21
CA VAL A 22 -16.08 -1.04 39.27
C VAL A 22 -16.74 -1.76 40.44
N THR A 23 -17.00 -0.99 41.50
CA THR A 23 -17.77 -1.38 42.66
C THR A 23 -19.26 -1.34 42.31
N GLY A 24 -19.98 -2.43 42.59
CA GLY A 24 -21.43 -2.50 42.41
C GLY A 24 -22.21 -1.75 43.48
N MET A 25 -23.42 -1.31 43.14
CA MET A 25 -24.55 -1.16 44.06
C MET A 25 -25.84 -1.60 43.36
N LEU A 26 -26.51 -2.57 43.98
CA LEU A 26 -27.89 -2.98 43.74
C LEU A 26 -28.83 -2.00 44.44
N LEU A 27 -29.91 -1.55 43.78
CA LEU A 27 -31.18 -1.27 44.45
C LEU A 27 -32.37 -1.61 43.54
N ASN A 28 -33.28 -2.39 44.13
CA ASN A 28 -34.59 -2.82 43.62
C ASN A 28 -35.62 -1.70 43.81
N ALA A 29 -36.54 -1.52 42.86
CA ALA A 29 -37.87 -0.99 43.15
C ALA A 29 -38.87 -1.39 42.05
N CYS A 30 -39.81 -2.29 42.40
CA CYS A 30 -41.06 -2.50 41.68
C CYS A 30 -41.99 -1.31 41.92
N SER A 31 -42.64 -0.82 40.86
CA SER A 31 -43.87 -0.01 40.99
C SER A 31 -44.86 -0.43 39.91
N THR A 32 -45.97 -0.98 40.37
CA THR A 32 -47.20 -1.23 39.62
C THR A 32 -47.94 0.10 39.40
N GLY A 33 -48.21 0.44 38.14
CA GLY A 33 -49.02 1.58 37.77
C GLY A 33 -49.76 1.33 36.45
N HIS A 34 -51.00 0.87 36.55
CA HIS A 34 -51.93 0.87 35.42
C HIS A 34 -52.28 2.30 35.03
N HIS A 35 -52.00 2.70 33.78
CA HIS A 35 -52.79 3.72 33.10
C HIS A 35 -53.06 3.32 31.65
N ARG A 36 -54.33 3.45 31.30
CA ARG A 36 -55.00 3.05 30.07
C ARG A 36 -54.90 4.22 29.07
N SER A 37 -54.32 3.94 27.88
CA SER A 37 -54.58 4.46 26.50
C SER A 37 -54.97 5.93 26.26
N PRO A 38 -54.46 6.60 25.18
CA PRO A 38 -54.91 6.28 23.82
C PRO A 38 -53.89 6.44 22.66
N ASN A 39 -54.26 5.91 21.49
CA ASN A 39 -53.65 6.10 20.16
C ASN A 39 -52.23 5.54 19.91
N LEU A 40 -52.18 4.26 19.53
CA LEU A 40 -51.09 3.73 18.71
C LEU A 40 -51.23 4.28 17.28
N SER A 41 -50.50 5.36 16.98
CA SER A 41 -50.09 5.63 15.60
C SER A 41 -49.32 4.40 15.09
N PRO A 42 -49.55 3.90 13.87
CA PRO A 42 -48.69 2.87 13.32
C PRO A 42 -47.26 3.42 13.28
N ALA A 43 -46.32 2.68 13.89
CA ALA A 43 -44.91 3.00 13.80
C ALA A 43 -44.53 3.17 12.32
N PRO A 44 -43.76 4.20 11.93
CA PRO A 44 -43.27 4.28 10.56
C PRO A 44 -42.50 3.00 10.27
N GLN A 45 -42.98 2.22 9.30
CA GLN A 45 -42.24 1.08 8.78
C GLN A 45 -40.87 1.59 8.32
N PRO A 46 -39.76 0.91 8.64
CA PRO A 46 -38.47 1.23 8.07
C PRO A 46 -38.56 1.01 6.56
N THR A 47 -38.79 2.10 5.83
CA THR A 47 -38.69 2.14 4.39
C THR A 47 -37.26 2.53 4.06
N THR A 48 -36.39 1.53 4.05
CA THR A 48 -35.15 1.65 3.31
C THR A 48 -35.14 0.51 2.31
N PRO A 49 -35.29 0.77 0.99
CA PRO A 49 -34.74 -0.14 0.02
C PRO A 49 -33.23 -0.09 0.27
N THR A 50 -32.69 -1.11 0.92
CA THR A 50 -31.24 -1.28 1.06
C THR A 50 -30.71 -1.53 -0.33
N GLN A 51 -30.43 -0.46 -1.09
CA GLN A 51 -29.58 -0.60 -2.26
C GLN A 51 -28.29 -1.27 -1.77
N PRO A 52 -27.84 -2.36 -2.42
CA PRO A 52 -26.54 -2.93 -2.13
C PRO A 52 -25.51 -1.80 -2.15
N ALA A 53 -24.64 -1.75 -1.15
CA ALA A 53 -23.54 -0.78 -1.16
C ALA A 53 -22.79 -0.90 -2.49
N LYS A 54 -22.53 0.24 -3.14
CA LYS A 54 -21.77 0.29 -4.39
C LYS A 54 -20.43 -0.40 -4.16
N GLN A 55 -20.12 -1.40 -4.98
CA GLN A 55 -18.81 -2.06 -4.99
C GLN A 55 -17.95 -1.40 -6.04
N TYR A 56 -16.67 -1.21 -5.76
CA TYR A 56 -15.71 -0.64 -6.70
C TYR A 56 -14.67 -1.70 -7.07
N PRO A 57 -14.04 -1.60 -8.25
CA PRO A 57 -12.91 -2.45 -8.60
C PRO A 57 -11.80 -2.37 -7.55
N PRO A 58 -11.02 -3.44 -7.36
CA PRO A 58 -9.83 -3.39 -6.51
C PRO A 58 -8.81 -2.39 -7.06
N ILE A 59 -7.86 -2.01 -6.22
CA ILE A 59 -6.72 -1.19 -6.62
C ILE A 59 -5.93 -1.88 -7.75
N THR A 60 -5.52 -1.07 -8.72
CA THR A 60 -4.65 -1.47 -9.83
C THR A 60 -3.34 -0.70 -9.75
N SER A 61 -2.24 -1.29 -10.20
CA SER A 61 -0.98 -0.58 -10.39
C SER A 61 -0.45 -0.96 -11.78
N THR A 62 0.02 0.04 -12.51
CA THR A 62 0.50 -0.11 -13.89
C THR A 62 1.83 0.57 -14.06
N TRP A 63 2.50 0.32 -15.18
CA TRP A 63 3.76 1.00 -15.47
C TRP A 63 3.92 1.34 -16.95
N ASN A 64 4.73 2.37 -17.23
CA ASN A 64 5.23 2.67 -18.56
C ASN A 64 6.66 3.24 -18.52
N MET A 65 7.28 3.44 -19.69
CA MET A 65 8.55 4.15 -19.80
C MET A 65 8.33 5.55 -20.38
N VAL A 66 9.03 6.55 -19.83
CA VAL A 66 9.04 7.91 -20.39
C VAL A 66 9.76 7.91 -21.74
N THR A 67 10.94 7.29 -21.77
CA THR A 67 11.76 7.18 -22.98
C THR A 67 11.90 5.71 -23.35
N PRO A 68 11.61 5.32 -24.60
CA PRO A 68 11.88 3.96 -25.06
C PRO A 68 13.37 3.62 -24.87
N SER A 69 13.63 2.42 -24.37
CA SER A 69 14.97 1.85 -24.27
C SER A 69 15.01 0.51 -25.02
N SER A 70 16.18 -0.08 -25.18
CA SER A 70 16.34 -1.39 -25.83
C SER A 70 17.38 -2.26 -25.14
N GLY A 71 17.29 -3.57 -25.35
CA GLY A 71 18.29 -4.54 -24.88
C GLY A 71 18.31 -4.67 -23.35
N PRO A 72 19.48 -4.95 -22.74
CA PRO A 72 19.57 -5.21 -21.30
C PRO A 72 19.06 -4.08 -20.39
N ALA A 73 19.19 -2.82 -20.82
CA ALA A 73 18.65 -1.69 -20.08
C ALA A 73 17.11 -1.71 -20.02
N GLN A 74 16.45 -2.14 -21.10
CA GLN A 74 15.00 -2.33 -21.15
C GLN A 74 14.55 -3.50 -20.28
N GLU A 75 15.27 -4.63 -20.33
CA GLU A 75 14.98 -5.78 -19.47
C GLU A 75 15.05 -5.42 -17.99
N ALA A 76 16.08 -4.66 -17.58
CA ALA A 76 16.21 -4.18 -16.21
C ALA A 76 15.11 -3.17 -15.83
N ALA A 77 14.80 -2.22 -16.71
CA ALA A 77 13.73 -1.24 -16.52
C ALA A 77 12.37 -1.92 -16.29
N GLN A 78 12.01 -2.86 -17.17
CA GLN A 78 10.78 -3.64 -17.06
C GLN A 78 10.79 -4.46 -15.77
N PHE A 79 11.89 -5.13 -15.45
CA PHE A 79 11.98 -5.94 -14.23
C PHE A 79 11.80 -5.10 -12.96
N ALA A 80 12.42 -3.91 -12.89
CA ALA A 80 12.25 -2.99 -11.77
C ALA A 80 10.80 -2.50 -11.66
N ALA A 81 10.22 -1.98 -12.75
CA ALA A 81 8.87 -1.44 -12.74
C ALA A 81 7.80 -2.49 -12.37
N GLU A 82 7.90 -3.70 -12.92
CA GLU A 82 7.02 -4.81 -12.54
C GLU A 82 7.20 -5.26 -11.08
N THR A 83 8.40 -5.08 -10.51
CA THR A 83 8.64 -5.37 -9.09
C THR A 83 7.92 -4.36 -8.20
N GLU A 84 7.99 -3.08 -8.54
CA GLU A 84 7.27 -2.04 -7.80
C GLU A 84 5.75 -2.14 -7.98
N VAL A 85 5.28 -2.47 -9.18
CA VAL A 85 3.85 -2.79 -9.39
C VAL A 85 3.41 -3.98 -8.51
N ALA A 86 4.24 -5.02 -8.37
CA ALA A 86 3.93 -6.13 -7.47
C ALA A 86 3.93 -5.69 -5.99
N SER A 87 4.81 -4.75 -5.61
CA SER A 87 4.87 -4.14 -4.29
C SER A 87 3.57 -3.38 -3.97
N ASP A 88 3.13 -2.51 -4.87
CA ASP A 88 1.86 -1.76 -4.75
C ASP A 88 0.67 -2.69 -4.65
N LEU A 89 0.55 -3.65 -5.58
CA LEU A 89 -0.57 -4.59 -5.58
C LEU A 89 -0.63 -5.38 -4.29
N TYR A 90 0.51 -5.74 -3.69
CA TYR A 90 0.54 -6.40 -2.40
C TYR A 90 0.13 -5.45 -1.27
N THR A 91 0.81 -4.31 -1.13
CA THR A 91 0.67 -3.39 0.01
C THR A 91 -0.67 -2.67 0.04
N LEU A 92 -1.28 -2.45 -1.13
CA LEU A 92 -2.57 -1.78 -1.30
C LEU A 92 -3.75 -2.74 -1.47
N ALA A 93 -3.53 -4.06 -1.45
CA ALA A 93 -4.64 -5.02 -1.55
C ALA A 93 -5.58 -4.91 -0.35
N ASN A 94 -6.90 -4.93 -0.62
CA ASN A 94 -7.95 -4.91 0.40
C ASN A 94 -7.96 -6.16 1.29
N ASP A 95 -7.46 -7.28 0.76
CA ASP A 95 -7.36 -8.55 1.47
C ASP A 95 -5.90 -9.03 1.42
N TYR A 96 -5.45 -9.66 2.50
CA TYR A 96 -4.14 -10.29 2.51
C TYR A 96 -4.07 -11.39 1.44
N SER A 97 -3.02 -11.32 0.63
CA SER A 97 -2.76 -12.31 -0.42
C SER A 97 -1.34 -12.86 -0.33
N PRO A 98 -1.16 -14.14 0.09
CA PRO A 98 0.16 -14.77 0.10
C PRO A 98 0.73 -14.93 -1.32
N ASP A 99 -0.13 -14.97 -2.33
CA ASP A 99 0.29 -15.02 -3.73
C ASP A 99 0.90 -13.70 -4.20
N LEU A 100 0.29 -12.55 -3.86
CA LEU A 100 0.87 -11.24 -4.16
C LEU A 100 2.19 -11.04 -3.39
N MET A 101 2.22 -11.43 -2.11
CA MET A 101 3.45 -11.41 -1.31
C MET A 101 4.57 -12.22 -1.97
N ARG A 102 4.26 -13.46 -2.40
CA ARG A 102 5.23 -14.34 -3.06
C ARG A 102 5.74 -13.76 -4.37
N ARG A 103 4.86 -13.20 -5.21
CA ARG A 103 5.21 -12.57 -6.50
C ARG A 103 6.17 -11.39 -6.35
N TYR A 104 6.04 -10.60 -5.29
CA TYR A 104 7.01 -9.55 -4.99
C TYR A 104 8.31 -10.15 -4.43
N ASN A 105 8.20 -11.01 -3.41
CA ASN A 105 9.37 -11.55 -2.70
C ASN A 105 10.30 -12.42 -3.56
N GLU A 106 9.81 -13.02 -4.66
CA GLU A 106 10.67 -13.76 -5.59
C GLU A 106 11.62 -12.85 -6.40
N ARG A 107 11.32 -11.54 -6.47
CA ARG A 107 12.01 -10.56 -7.33
C ARG A 107 13.03 -9.71 -6.59
N VAL A 108 13.01 -9.70 -5.26
CA VAL A 108 13.90 -8.87 -4.41
C VAL A 108 14.83 -9.74 -3.56
N VAL A 109 15.95 -9.18 -3.12
CA VAL A 109 16.77 -9.77 -2.04
C VAL A 109 16.08 -9.68 -0.68
N GLY A 110 16.49 -10.53 0.27
CA GLY A 110 15.87 -10.62 1.60
C GLY A 110 15.82 -9.34 2.43
N THR A 111 16.65 -8.34 2.14
CA THR A 111 16.61 -7.02 2.81
C THR A 111 15.29 -6.27 2.58
N TYR A 112 14.64 -6.47 1.44
CA TYR A 112 13.42 -5.75 1.03
C TYR A 112 12.17 -6.64 1.12
N ILE A 113 12.22 -7.71 1.92
CA ILE A 113 11.15 -8.69 2.05
C ILE A 113 9.84 -8.06 2.54
N TRP A 114 8.74 -8.44 1.90
CA TRP A 114 7.41 -8.22 2.44
C TRP A 114 6.90 -9.41 3.26
N SER A 115 6.13 -9.11 4.29
CA SER A 115 5.52 -10.08 5.20
C SER A 115 4.07 -9.71 5.49
N GLU A 116 3.27 -10.67 5.94
CA GLU A 116 1.89 -10.41 6.39
C GLU A 116 1.82 -9.28 7.44
N ASN A 117 2.79 -9.19 8.34
CA ASN A 117 2.90 -8.08 9.29
C ASN A 117 3.15 -6.73 8.59
N SER A 118 3.95 -6.71 7.53
CA SER A 118 4.18 -5.52 6.72
C SER A 118 2.91 -5.07 6.01
N TRP A 119 2.12 -6.02 5.50
CA TRP A 119 0.80 -5.73 4.94
C TRP A 119 -0.13 -5.12 6.00
N HIS A 120 -0.30 -5.78 7.14
CA HIS A 120 -1.11 -5.24 8.24
C HIS A 120 -0.69 -3.84 8.70
N ALA A 121 0.61 -3.54 8.66
CA ALA A 121 1.13 -2.22 9.01
C ALA A 121 0.84 -1.14 7.94
N ALA A 122 0.66 -1.53 6.68
CA ALA A 122 0.35 -0.62 5.56
C ALA A 122 -1.16 -0.40 5.37
N GLN A 123 -2.00 -1.30 5.87
CA GLN A 123 -3.45 -1.25 5.67
C GLN A 123 -4.14 -0.12 6.41
N THR A 124 -5.15 0.46 5.78
CA THR A 124 -6.14 1.32 6.46
C THR A 124 -7.32 0.46 6.93
N SER A 125 -8.19 0.99 7.79
CA SER A 125 -9.42 0.29 8.19
C SER A 125 -10.51 0.28 7.12
N ARG A 126 -10.21 0.78 5.92
CA ARG A 126 -11.17 1.01 4.83
C ARG A 126 -10.67 0.33 3.56
N PRO A 127 -11.54 -0.30 2.78
CA PRO A 127 -11.14 -0.83 1.49
C PRO A 127 -10.82 0.33 0.53
N GLY A 128 -9.80 0.14 -0.29
CA GLY A 128 -9.35 1.07 -1.31
C GLY A 128 -9.81 0.69 -2.73
N THR A 129 -9.80 1.68 -3.62
CA THR A 129 -10.03 1.55 -5.06
C THR A 129 -9.18 2.54 -5.86
N GLY A 130 -9.19 2.40 -7.20
CA GLY A 130 -8.43 3.25 -8.12
C GLY A 130 -7.08 2.64 -8.49
N GLY A 131 -6.01 3.42 -8.43
CA GLY A 131 -4.68 2.90 -8.73
C GLY A 131 -3.54 3.89 -8.84
N THR A 132 -2.36 3.32 -9.08
CA THR A 132 -1.08 4.01 -9.25
C THR A 132 -0.48 3.76 -10.63
N LEU A 133 0.45 4.63 -11.01
CA LEU A 133 1.25 4.51 -12.23
C LEU A 133 2.73 4.70 -11.91
N TRP A 134 3.52 3.65 -12.11
CA TRP A 134 4.96 3.73 -12.12
C TRP A 134 5.48 4.17 -13.50
N ARG A 135 6.34 5.18 -13.54
CA ARG A 135 7.05 5.56 -14.76
C ARG A 135 8.54 5.33 -14.62
N VAL A 136 9.10 4.58 -15.57
CA VAL A 136 10.54 4.47 -15.74
C VAL A 136 11.06 5.72 -16.43
N ILE A 137 11.93 6.45 -15.74
CA ILE A 137 12.57 7.66 -16.26
C ILE A 137 13.81 7.27 -17.07
N ASP A 138 14.68 6.47 -16.47
CA ASP A 138 15.91 5.97 -17.08
C ASP A 138 16.33 4.60 -16.52
N SER A 139 17.26 3.96 -17.21
CA SER A 139 17.93 2.73 -16.79
C SER A 139 19.39 2.82 -17.22
N ILE A 140 20.28 2.95 -16.22
CA ILE A 140 21.69 3.27 -16.41
C ILE A 140 22.54 2.10 -15.94
N GLN A 141 23.44 1.62 -16.79
CA GLN A 141 24.42 0.60 -16.42
C GLN A 141 25.34 1.13 -15.31
N ILE A 142 25.52 0.32 -14.28
CA ILE A 142 26.47 0.50 -13.18
C ILE A 142 27.27 -0.80 -12.98
N ASP A 143 28.28 -0.79 -12.10
CA ASP A 143 29.16 -1.95 -11.88
C ASP A 143 28.41 -3.21 -11.44
N SER A 144 27.37 -3.05 -10.62
CA SER A 144 26.59 -4.15 -10.06
C SER A 144 25.42 -4.61 -10.95
N GLY A 145 25.11 -3.90 -12.04
CA GLY A 145 23.91 -4.15 -12.85
C GLY A 145 23.37 -2.88 -13.49
N PHE A 146 22.07 -2.64 -13.37
CA PHE A 146 21.42 -1.43 -13.85
C PHE A 146 20.77 -0.70 -12.69
N ARG A 147 20.98 0.61 -12.58
CA ARG A 147 20.17 1.47 -11.72
C ARG A 147 19.03 2.03 -12.55
N VAL A 148 17.80 1.73 -12.15
CA VAL A 148 16.57 2.20 -12.78
C VAL A 148 15.99 3.31 -11.93
N THR A 149 15.71 4.47 -12.54
CA THR A 149 15.00 5.56 -11.85
C THR A 149 13.51 5.44 -12.12
N LEU A 150 12.73 5.30 -11.05
CA LEU A 150 11.29 5.11 -11.06
C LEU A 150 10.58 6.25 -10.33
N CYS A 151 9.42 6.63 -10.84
CA CYS A 151 8.51 7.59 -10.19
C CYS A 151 7.13 6.97 -10.08
N ASP A 152 6.58 6.92 -8.87
CA ASP A 152 5.19 6.53 -8.64
C ASP A 152 4.28 7.76 -8.65
N PHE A 153 3.16 7.64 -9.33
CA PHE A 153 2.16 8.68 -9.49
C PHE A 153 0.79 8.22 -9.03
N ASP A 154 0.10 9.13 -8.34
CA ASP A 154 -1.28 8.98 -7.92
C ASP A 154 -2.24 9.19 -9.10
N SER A 155 -2.20 8.28 -10.06
CA SER A 155 -2.98 8.28 -11.29
C SER A 155 -3.30 6.84 -11.70
N PRO A 156 -4.58 6.43 -11.81
CA PRO A 156 -5.81 7.26 -11.81
C PRO A 156 -6.27 7.78 -10.44
N GLY A 157 -5.50 7.55 -9.39
CA GLY A 157 -5.73 8.06 -8.05
C GLY A 157 -6.08 6.94 -7.07
N LEU A 158 -5.63 7.05 -5.83
CA LEU A 158 -5.97 6.15 -4.72
C LEU A 158 -7.11 6.72 -3.87
N TYR A 159 -8.14 5.89 -3.62
CA TYR A 159 -9.34 6.32 -2.89
C TYR A 159 -9.69 5.30 -1.82
N ASP A 160 -10.00 5.78 -0.61
CA ASP A 160 -10.68 4.99 0.41
C ASP A 160 -12.18 4.95 0.10
N ILE A 161 -12.85 3.84 0.36
CA ILE A 161 -14.31 3.76 0.29
C ILE A 161 -14.90 4.08 1.67
N ILE A 162 -15.57 5.23 1.78
CA ILE A 162 -16.25 5.71 2.99
C ILE A 162 -17.74 5.79 2.70
N ASP A 163 -18.56 5.07 3.48
CA ASP A 163 -20.01 5.03 3.32
C ASP A 163 -20.46 4.75 1.86
N GLY A 164 -19.73 3.87 1.17
CA GLY A 164 -20.00 3.47 -0.22
C GLY A 164 -19.56 4.49 -1.28
N THR A 165 -18.78 5.50 -0.89
CA THR A 165 -18.28 6.56 -1.79
C THR A 165 -16.75 6.59 -1.78
N PRO A 166 -16.07 6.65 -2.94
CA PRO A 166 -14.63 6.83 -3.03
C PRO A 166 -14.26 8.24 -2.57
N VAL A 167 -13.32 8.32 -1.63
CA VAL A 167 -12.80 9.57 -1.08
C VAL A 167 -11.29 9.56 -1.26
N HIS A 168 -10.80 10.53 -2.01
CA HIS A 168 -9.37 10.75 -2.21
C HIS A 168 -8.76 11.33 -0.95
N ALA A 169 -7.49 10.99 -0.67
CA ALA A 169 -6.80 11.55 0.47
C ALA A 169 -6.61 13.08 0.30
N PRO A 170 -6.71 13.88 1.38
CA PRO A 170 -6.69 15.34 1.27
C PRO A 170 -5.32 15.91 0.83
N ASN A 171 -4.28 15.08 0.73
CA ASN A 171 -2.97 15.46 0.22
C ASN A 171 -2.93 15.34 -1.31
N ASP A 172 -3.01 16.48 -1.99
CA ASP A 172 -2.99 16.62 -3.46
C ASP A 172 -1.61 16.33 -4.09
N LYS A 173 -0.87 15.34 -3.59
CA LYS A 173 0.46 15.01 -4.09
C LYS A 173 0.35 14.27 -5.41
N LYS A 174 1.00 14.80 -6.46
CA LYS A 174 1.06 14.18 -7.80
C LYS A 174 1.92 12.92 -7.80
N SER A 175 3.12 13.03 -7.24
CA SER A 175 4.05 11.92 -7.07
C SER A 175 4.01 11.36 -5.65
N LEU A 176 3.91 10.03 -5.56
CA LEU A 176 3.84 9.26 -4.33
C LEU A 176 5.24 8.83 -3.86
N SER A 177 6.10 8.41 -4.81
CA SER A 177 7.46 7.95 -4.54
C SER A 177 8.41 8.32 -5.68
N ALA A 178 9.71 8.28 -5.37
CA ALA A 178 10.81 8.47 -6.31
C ALA A 178 11.95 7.56 -5.90
N GLU A 179 12.28 6.57 -6.73
CA GLU A 179 13.15 5.47 -6.35
C GLU A 179 14.28 5.21 -7.33
N TRP A 180 15.43 4.82 -6.79
CA TRP A 180 16.48 4.13 -7.52
C TRP A 180 16.42 2.65 -7.17
N VAL A 181 16.10 1.84 -8.17
CA VAL A 181 16.05 0.38 -8.06
C VAL A 181 17.22 -0.21 -8.83
N THR A 182 18.11 -0.90 -8.12
CA THR A 182 19.23 -1.62 -8.73
C THR A 182 18.80 -3.04 -9.09
N VAL A 183 18.84 -3.36 -10.38
CA VAL A 183 18.58 -4.69 -10.93
C VAL A 183 19.88 -5.33 -11.37
N SER A 184 20.16 -6.52 -10.85
CA SER A 184 21.36 -7.29 -11.18
C SER A 184 20.99 -8.65 -11.74
N ARG A 185 21.76 -9.13 -12.72
CA ARG A 185 21.73 -10.55 -13.11
C ARG A 185 22.64 -11.33 -12.16
N THR A 186 22.07 -12.10 -11.24
CA THR A 186 22.79 -12.68 -10.09
C THR A 186 22.25 -14.05 -9.67
N THR A 187 23.07 -14.80 -8.94
CA THR A 187 22.67 -16.05 -8.28
C THR A 187 22.26 -15.84 -6.83
N LYS A 188 22.34 -14.62 -6.27
CA LYS A 188 21.94 -14.34 -4.89
C LYS A 188 20.54 -14.89 -4.55
N PRO A 189 20.28 -15.25 -3.29
CA PRO A 189 18.94 -15.64 -2.86
C PRO A 189 17.95 -14.48 -3.07
N SER A 190 16.75 -14.82 -3.55
CA SER A 190 15.58 -13.94 -3.43
C SER A 190 15.08 -13.97 -1.99
N ALA A 191 14.16 -13.08 -1.62
CA ALA A 191 13.60 -13.03 -0.27
C ALA A 191 12.83 -14.31 0.12
N LEU A 192 12.46 -15.16 -0.84
CA LEU A 192 11.83 -16.46 -0.60
C LEU A 192 12.80 -17.61 -0.31
N ASP A 193 14.10 -17.44 -0.54
CA ASP A 193 15.09 -18.50 -0.34
C ASP A 193 16.25 -17.98 0.52
N THR A 194 16.99 -18.90 1.11
CA THR A 194 18.24 -18.62 1.83
C THR A 194 19.47 -19.07 1.04
N ARG A 195 19.26 -19.81 -0.05
CA ARG A 195 20.32 -20.36 -0.90
C ARG A 195 20.43 -19.61 -2.21
N ASP A 196 21.63 -19.60 -2.75
CA ASP A 196 21.88 -19.11 -4.11
C ASP A 196 21.14 -19.96 -5.14
N ALA A 197 20.61 -19.32 -6.17
CA ALA A 197 20.05 -20.00 -7.33
C ALA A 197 21.14 -20.65 -8.17
N SER A 198 20.77 -21.74 -8.85
CA SER A 198 21.67 -22.49 -9.73
C SER A 198 22.07 -21.74 -11.01
N THR A 199 21.30 -20.72 -11.42
CA THR A 199 21.58 -19.91 -12.61
C THR A 199 21.35 -18.43 -12.35
N PRO A 200 22.14 -17.52 -12.99
CA PRO A 200 21.92 -16.09 -12.86
C PRO A 200 20.57 -15.64 -13.42
N ARG A 201 19.81 -14.90 -12.61
CA ARG A 201 18.51 -14.31 -12.96
C ARG A 201 18.46 -12.84 -12.58
N LEU A 202 17.53 -12.08 -13.15
CA LEU A 202 17.30 -10.70 -12.68
C LEU A 202 16.77 -10.74 -11.25
N LEU A 203 17.31 -9.85 -10.43
CA LEU A 203 16.90 -9.66 -9.04
C LEU A 203 17.11 -8.19 -8.68
N VAL A 204 16.15 -7.60 -7.99
CA VAL A 204 16.31 -6.30 -7.34
C VAL A 204 17.19 -6.50 -6.11
N THR A 205 18.38 -5.91 -6.15
CA THR A 205 19.37 -6.07 -5.09
C THR A 205 19.46 -4.87 -4.17
N GLU A 206 18.90 -3.74 -4.58
CA GLU A 206 18.90 -2.50 -3.83
C GLU A 206 17.74 -1.61 -4.27
N ILE A 207 17.08 -0.98 -3.30
CA ILE A 207 16.05 0.04 -3.46
C ILE A 207 16.44 1.21 -2.55
N GLN A 208 16.49 2.41 -3.10
CA GLN A 208 16.82 3.65 -2.40
C GLN A 208 15.90 4.79 -2.83
N SER A 209 15.69 5.77 -1.96
CA SER A 209 15.04 7.04 -2.36
C SER A 209 15.93 7.79 -3.35
N ALA A 210 15.40 8.10 -4.54
CA ALA A 210 16.09 8.90 -5.55
C ALA A 210 16.20 10.38 -5.17
N VAL A 211 15.46 10.81 -4.15
CA VAL A 211 15.38 12.21 -3.68
C VAL A 211 15.91 12.39 -2.25
N GLY A 212 16.40 11.32 -1.62
CA GLY A 212 16.83 11.32 -0.23
C GLY A 212 15.73 11.81 0.71
N ASN A 213 15.95 12.97 1.35
CA ASN A 213 15.02 13.60 2.29
C ASN A 213 14.06 14.62 1.63
N GLN A 214 14.14 14.83 0.31
CA GLN A 214 13.25 15.74 -0.39
C GLN A 214 11.92 15.05 -0.73
N VAL A 215 10.90 15.83 -1.13
CA VAL A 215 9.64 15.27 -1.60
C VAL A 215 9.79 14.70 -3.01
N PRO A 216 9.10 13.59 -3.35
CA PRO A 216 9.19 12.96 -4.67
C PRO A 216 8.96 13.91 -5.85
N GLY A 217 8.03 14.87 -5.69
CA GLY A 217 7.66 15.83 -6.73
C GLY A 217 8.83 16.68 -7.26
N THR A 218 9.89 16.90 -6.46
CA THR A 218 11.08 17.62 -6.93
C THR A 218 11.76 16.94 -8.13
N LEU A 219 11.70 15.61 -8.20
CA LEU A 219 12.21 14.84 -9.33
C LEU A 219 11.09 14.48 -10.31
N CYS A 220 9.96 14.01 -9.78
CA CYS A 220 8.98 13.25 -10.55
C CYS A 220 7.88 14.10 -11.21
N ASP A 221 7.52 15.28 -10.69
CA ASP A 221 6.34 16.00 -11.18
C ASP A 221 6.44 16.38 -12.67
N GLN A 222 7.64 16.63 -13.17
CA GLN A 222 7.94 16.91 -14.59
C GLN A 222 7.68 15.70 -15.53
N TYR A 223 7.63 14.50 -14.97
CA TYR A 223 7.42 13.25 -15.70
C TYR A 223 6.02 12.68 -15.49
N ALA A 224 5.12 13.40 -14.84
CA ALA A 224 3.76 12.92 -14.65
C ALA A 224 3.07 12.57 -15.99
N PRO A 225 2.17 11.57 -16.01
CA PRO A 225 1.41 11.26 -17.23
C PRO A 225 0.53 12.44 -17.64
N GLU A 226 0.32 12.58 -18.94
CA GLU A 226 -0.63 13.53 -19.52
C GLU A 226 -1.66 12.76 -20.38
N PRO A 227 -2.98 12.87 -20.10
CA PRO A 227 -3.56 13.63 -19.00
C PRO A 227 -3.24 12.98 -17.64
N PHE A 228 -3.09 13.83 -16.62
CA PHE A 228 -2.97 13.36 -15.25
C PHE A 228 -4.36 13.08 -14.67
N ILE A 229 -4.72 11.80 -14.51
CA ILE A 229 -6.07 11.38 -14.16
C ILE A 229 -6.17 11.21 -12.64
N ARG A 230 -7.14 11.90 -12.02
CA ARG A 230 -7.61 11.62 -10.65
C ARG A 230 -9.12 11.54 -10.63
N GLN A 231 -9.63 10.44 -11.16
CA GLN A 231 -11.06 10.13 -11.13
C GLN A 231 -11.23 8.71 -10.59
N PRO A 232 -12.12 8.51 -9.59
CA PRO A 232 -12.37 7.17 -9.09
C PRO A 232 -12.99 6.31 -10.20
N PRO A 233 -12.73 5.00 -10.21
CA PRO A 233 -13.36 4.09 -11.16
C PRO A 233 -14.87 4.03 -10.92
N GLU A 234 -15.60 3.69 -11.98
CA GLU A 234 -17.04 3.42 -11.88
C GLU A 234 -17.30 2.20 -10.97
N PRO A 235 -18.42 2.20 -10.22
CA PRO A 235 -18.84 1.02 -9.46
C PRO A 235 -19.03 -0.20 -10.36
N VAL A 236 -18.67 -1.37 -9.85
CA VAL A 236 -18.93 -2.66 -10.51
C VAL A 236 -20.44 -2.89 -10.57
N GLN A 237 -20.94 -3.20 -11.76
CA GLN A 237 -22.35 -3.54 -11.95
C GLN A 237 -22.67 -4.86 -11.25
N SER A 238 -23.81 -4.91 -10.56
CA SER A 238 -24.27 -6.12 -9.87
C SER A 238 -24.46 -7.26 -10.87
N GLY A 239 -23.60 -8.29 -10.82
CA GLY A 239 -23.70 -9.48 -11.67
C GLY A 239 -22.46 -9.82 -12.52
N GLN A 240 -21.43 -8.98 -12.50
CA GLN A 240 -20.12 -9.32 -13.08
C GLN A 240 -19.17 -9.76 -11.96
N LYS A 241 -18.99 -11.07 -11.82
CA LYS A 241 -17.92 -11.70 -11.05
C LYS A 241 -16.88 -12.26 -12.02
#